data_AF-A0A6C0C5A2-F1
#
_entry.id   AF-A0A6C0C5A2-F1
#
_cell.length_a   1.000
_cell.length_b   1.000
_cell.length_c   1.000
_cell.angle_alpha   90.00
_cell.angle_beta   90.00
_cell.angle_gamma   90.00
#
_symmetry.space_group_name_H-M   'P 1'
#
loop_
_entity.id
_entity.type
_entity.pdbx_description
1 polymer ?
#
loop_
_entity_poly.entity_id
_entity_poly.type
_entity_poly.pdbx_seq_one_letter_code
_entity_poly.pdbx_strand_id
1 'polypeptide(L)' 'MVDFINKFINGKYKNKLIILDNASSHINQLVKDVIKKDNNLLYAVPYQHYTNAIDGYFNVLKSQLQKKK' A
#
# COMPACT_ATOMS: atom_id res chain seq x y z
N MET A 1 11.16 -1.96 0.17
CA MET A 1 9.88 -1.57 0.84
C MET A 1 10.13 -0.56 1.96
N VAL A 2 11.00 -0.85 2.93
CA VAL A 2 11.35 0.07 4.03
C VAL A 2 11.81 1.44 3.52
N ASP A 3 12.74 1.50 2.56
CA ASP A 3 13.21 2.77 1.99
C ASP A 3 12.10 3.57 1.28
N PHE A 4 11.18 2.86 0.63
CA PHE A 4 10.04 3.49 -0.03
C PHE A 4 9.11 4.14 1.00
N ILE A 5 8.79 3.42 2.08
CA ILE A 5 7.96 3.95 3.16
C ILE A 5 8.65 5.14 3.81
N ASN A 6 9.94 5.04 4.12
CA ASN A 6 10.70 6.14 4.71
C ASN A 6 10.74 7.39 3.82
N LYS A 7 10.86 7.22 2.50
CA LYS A 7 10.97 8.33 1.56
C LYS A 7 9.63 8.99 1.19
N PHE A 8 8.57 8.20 1.04
CA PHE A 8 7.32 8.67 0.43
C PHE A 8 6.12 8.70 1.39
N ILE A 9 6.18 7.92 2.47
CA ILE A 9 5.08 7.80 3.42
C ILE A 9 5.42 8.53 4.73
N ASN A 10 6.53 8.16 5.35
CA ASN A 10 6.98 8.74 6.61
C ASN A 10 7.24 10.24 6.43
N GLY A 11 6.79 11.03 7.40
CA GLY A 11 6.85 12.49 7.36
C GLY A 11 5.63 13.12 6.68
N LYS A 12 5.24 12.65 5.48
CA LYS A 12 4.11 13.21 4.72
C LYS A 12 2.74 12.78 5.27
N TYR A 13 2.61 11.52 5.66
CA TYR A 13 1.37 10.96 6.20
C TYR A 13 1.64 10.47 7.62
N LYS A 14 0.99 11.11 8.60
CA LYS A 14 1.06 10.77 10.02
C LYS A 14 -0.33 10.55 10.60
N ASN A 15 -0.44 9.61 11.53
CA ASN A 15 -1.69 9.22 12.17
C ASN A 15 -2.80 8.83 11.17
N LYS A 16 -2.40 8.17 10.07
CA LYS A 16 -3.31 7.67 9.03
C LYS A 16 -3.41 6.15 9.08
N LEU A 17 -4.47 5.62 8.48
CA LEU A 17 -4.62 4.19 8.23
C LEU A 17 -3.98 3.83 6.90
N ILE A 18 -3.03 2.91 6.93
CA ILE A 18 -2.39 2.34 5.75
C ILE A 18 -2.95 0.93 5.55
N ILE A 19 -3.45 0.68 4.34
CA ILE A 19 -4.03 -0.60 3.95
C ILE A 19 -3.08 -1.27 2.95
N LEU A 20 -2.67 -2.51 3.24
CA LEU A 20 -1.78 -3.30 2.38
C LEU A 20 -2.41 -4.67 2.08
N ASP A 21 -2.03 -5.30 0.96
CA ASP A 21 -2.33 -6.71 0.69
C ASP A 21 -1.37 -7.64 1.47
N ASN A 22 -1.65 -8.94 1.41
CA ASN A 22 -0.92 -9.98 2.16
C ASN A 22 0.36 -10.47 1.45
N ALA A 23 0.96 -9.64 0.60
CA ALA A 23 2.22 -9.99 -0.04
C ALA A 23 3.33 -10.22 1.00
N SER A 24 4.25 -11.15 0.73
CA SER A 24 5.33 -11.52 1.66
C SER A 24 6.20 -10.32 2.08
N SER A 25 6.41 -9.38 1.16
CA SER A 25 7.13 -8.12 1.41
C SER A 25 6.41 -7.18 2.39
N HIS A 26 5.07 -7.23 2.45
CA HIS A 26 4.24 -6.39 3.32
C HIS A 26 4.03 -7.01 4.71
N ILE A 27 4.15 -8.34 4.80
CA ILE A 27 4.04 -9.09 6.07
C ILE A 27 5.33 -9.00 6.89
N ASN A 28 6.46 -8.62 6.28
CA ASN A 28 7.75 -8.49 6.94
C ASN A 28 7.67 -7.60 8.19
N GLN A 29 8.21 -8.08 9.30
CA GLN A 29 8.19 -7.39 10.59
C GLN A 29 8.84 -6.00 10.52
N LEU A 30 9.96 -5.86 9.80
CA LEU A 30 10.63 -4.56 9.62
C LEU A 30 9.73 -3.52 8.97
N VAL A 31 8.89 -3.95 8.01
CA VAL A 31 7.94 -3.06 7.33
C VAL A 31 6.82 -2.67 8.29
N LYS A 32 6.30 -3.62 9.07
CA LYS A 32 5.27 -3.37 10.09
C LYS A 32 5.74 -2.36 11.12
N ASP A 33 6.97 -2.53 11.64
CA ASP A 33 7.51 -1.69 12.70
C ASP A 33 7.72 -0.24 12.21
N VAL A 34 8.20 -0.08 10.99
CA VAL A 34 8.40 1.25 10.37
C VAL A 34 7.07 1.97 10.16
N ILE A 35 6.01 1.27 9.76
CA ILE A 35 4.68 1.86 9.56
C ILE A 35 4.02 2.19 10.90
N LYS A 36 4.03 1.24 11.85
CA LYS A 36 3.37 1.37 13.15
C LYS A 36 3.95 2.45 14.06
N LYS A 37 5.15 2.94 13.75
CA LYS A 37 5.78 4.05 14.49
C LYS A 37 4.93 5.33 14.45
N ASP A 38 4.35 5.65 13.30
CA ASP A 38 3.65 6.92 13.07
C ASP A 38 2.22 6.74 12.52
N ASN A 39 1.83 5.53 12.14
CA ASN A 39 0.57 5.24 11.44
C ASN A 39 -0.04 3.90 11.87
N ASN A 40 -1.32 3.70 11.53
CA ASN A 40 -2.02 2.43 11.73
C ASN A 40 -1.92 1.55 10.49
N LEU A 41 -1.83 0.24 10.68
CA LEU A 41 -1.69 -0.74 9.60
C LEU A 41 -2.84 -1.74 9.61
N LEU A 42 -3.52 -1.91 8.47
CA LEU A 42 -4.55 -2.90 8.22
C LEU A 42 -4.20 -3.72 6.98
N TYR A 43 -4.46 -5.02 7.04
CA TYR A 43 -4.30 -5.90 5.89
C TYR A 43 -5.64 -6.17 5.22
N ALA A 44 -5.66 -6.17 3.90
CA ALA A 44 -6.82 -6.57 3.11
C ALA A 44 -7.12 -8.06 3.28
N VAL A 45 -8.36 -8.48 2.98
CA VAL A 45 -8.75 -9.88 3.10
C VAL A 45 -8.01 -10.71 2.03
N PRO A 46 -7.36 -11.84 2.41
CA PRO A 46 -6.69 -12.71 1.45
C PRO A 46 -7.62 -13.17 0.33
N TYR A 47 -7.10 -13.26 -0.89
CA TYR A 47 -7.82 -13.74 -2.09
C TYR A 47 -9.08 -12.96 -2.47
N GLN A 48 -9.37 -11.83 -1.83
CA GLN A 48 -10.48 -10.95 -2.16
C GLN A 48 -9.97 -9.62 -2.74
N HIS A 49 -9.46 -9.67 -3.98
CA HIS A 49 -8.83 -8.52 -4.64
C HIS A 49 -9.77 -7.31 -4.78
N TYR A 50 -11.08 -7.56 -4.91
CA TYR A 50 -12.11 -6.51 -4.98
C TYR A 50 -12.23 -5.68 -3.69
N THR A 51 -11.76 -6.20 -2.55
CA THR A 51 -11.73 -5.46 -1.27
C THR A 51 -10.56 -4.46 -1.21
N ASN A 52 -9.59 -4.58 -2.13
CA ASN A 52 -8.48 -3.67 -2.23
C ASN A 52 -8.79 -2.51 -3.19
N ALA A 53 -9.11 -1.34 -2.64
CA ALA A 53 -9.46 -0.15 -3.44
C ALA A 53 -8.35 0.29 -4.40
N ILE A 54 -7.10 -0.06 -4.13
CA ILE A 54 -5.95 0.29 -4.98
C ILE A 54 -5.99 -0.42 -6.34
N ASP A 55 -6.52 -1.64 -6.42
CA ASP A 55 -6.57 -2.39 -7.69
C ASP A 55 -7.49 -1.70 -8.72
N GLY A 56 -8.60 -1.13 -8.26
CA GLY A 56 -9.49 -0.32 -9.08
C GLY A 56 -8.77 0.92 -9.64
N TYR A 57 -8.01 1.63 -8.81
CA TYR A 57 -7.21 2.77 -9.24
C TYR A 57 -6.17 2.38 -10.29
N PHE A 58 -5.45 1.28 -10.09
CA PHE A 58 -4.44 0.83 -11.06
C PHE A 58 -5.05 0.39 -12.39
N ASN A 59 -6.25 -0.19 -12.39
CA ASN A 59 -6.95 -0.51 -13.64
C ASN A 59 -7.26 0.75 -14.46
N VAL A 60 -7.75 1.80 -13.80
CA VAL A 60 -7.97 3.11 -14.46
C VAL A 60 -6.64 3.67 -14.98
N LEU A 61 -5.60 3.67 -14.16
CA LEU A 61 -4.28 4.16 -14.56
C LEU A 61 -3.71 3.42 -15.79
N LYS A 62 -3.78 2.09 -15.80
CA LYS A 62 -3.35 1.25 -16.94
C LYS A 62 -4.13 1.59 -18.20
N SER A 63 -5.45 1.76 -18.09
CA SER A 63 -6.31 2.13 -19.23
C SER A 63 -5.89 3.47 -19.84
N GLN A 64 -5.57 4.46 -19.01
CA GLN A 64 -5.11 5.78 -19.49
C GLN A 64 -3.73 5.70 -20.17
N LEU A 65 -2.82 4.86 -19.64
CA LEU A 65 -1.50 4.67 -20.24
C LEU A 65 -1.56 3.93 -21.58
N GLN A 66 -2.44 2.93 -21.71
CA GLN A 66 -2.60 2.15 -22.94
C GLN A 66 -3.27 2.93 -24.08
N LYS A 67 -4.04 3.98 -23.77
CA LYS A 67 -4.65 4.86 -24.77
C LYS A 67 -3.66 5.76 -25.52
N LYS A 68 -2.38 5.79 -25.12
CA LYS A 68 -1.30 6.37 -25.93
C LYS A 68 -0.81 5.34 -26.95
N LYS A 69 -1.56 5.15 -28.03
CA LYS A 69 -1.13 4.46 -29.24
C LYS A 69 -1.51 5.27 -30.46
#